data_AF-A0A3B9PR86-F1
#
_entry.id   AF-A0A3B9PR86-F1
#
_cell.length_a   1.000
_cell.length_b   1.000
_cell.length_c   1.000
_cell.angle_alpha   90.00
_cell.angle_beta   90.00
_cell.angle_gamma   90.00
#
_symmetry.space_group_name_H-M   'P 1'
#
loop_
_entity.id
_entity.type
_entity.pdbx_description
1 polymer ?
#
loop_
_entity_poly.entity_id
_entity_poly.type
_entity_poly.pdbx_seq_one_letter_code
_entity_poly.pdbx_strand_id
1 'polypeptide(L)'
;MHEKNQAWVDAAKSYERFIEEFAADDDYPFEQHEDAPGIPHLHAKLGDVEEFLQGLKRGAPTIPETHIRTGKIYRELGADRMALNKFYDAINATLTLPYNAAFTDADKRKGKSFELRKDAESNQAMFEIAETFLVSEDYDNAIKFYDRLNRLEQLNDSDRSVVAYKRGLSHFRRAIDTIKKDERQMRLNPDDISTNKSFEKTPRADFARVKEILGGYGTLYPTSPYVPETHYLLALSYEQLNQNEDSIAQLLSLLKEATFNPKLILAEEESKNLRDRDLDRISKMKTVWAFWKKKTGNYLANKFFESGEFFNAYRIYTALLPVDETPTWKVPLLYQVALCEEKLGNFVQATETYISIEELFDNNDDARTELAKS
;
A
#
# COMPACT_ATOMS: atom_id res chain seq x y z
N MET A 1 15.86 -6.23 15.68
CA MET A 1 14.75 -5.30 15.99
C MET A 1 15.19 -4.19 16.95
N HIS A 2 15.84 -4.52 18.08
CA HIS A 2 16.30 -3.50 19.06
C HIS A 2 17.27 -2.46 18.49
N GLU A 3 18.29 -2.85 17.72
CA GLU A 3 19.24 -1.89 17.11
C GLU A 3 18.58 -0.97 16.08
N LYS A 4 17.58 -1.48 15.33
CA LYS A 4 16.82 -0.67 14.36
C LYS A 4 16.00 0.39 15.09
N ASN A 5 15.26 0.01 16.12
CA ASN A 5 14.45 0.95 16.90
C ASN A 5 15.34 2.01 17.60
N GLN A 6 16.54 1.64 18.03
CA GLN A 6 17.49 2.58 18.62
C GLN A 6 17.94 3.65 17.61
N ALA A 7 18.30 3.24 16.38
CA ALA A 7 18.67 4.18 15.32
C ALA A 7 17.53 5.17 14.97
N TRP A 8 16.28 4.68 14.93
CA TRP A 8 15.11 5.55 14.71
C TRP A 8 14.89 6.55 15.83
N VAL A 9 15.07 6.14 17.09
CA VAL A 9 14.96 7.02 18.25
C VAL A 9 16.06 8.08 18.24
N ASP A 10 17.29 7.70 17.91
CA ASP A 10 18.41 8.65 17.86
C ASP A 10 18.27 9.63 16.69
N ALA A 11 17.69 9.18 15.55
CA ALA A 11 17.31 10.05 14.46
C ALA A 11 16.18 11.03 14.86
N ALA A 12 15.13 10.57 15.54
CA ALA A 12 14.07 11.47 16.01
C ALA A 12 14.63 12.57 16.92
N LYS A 13 15.49 12.22 17.87
CA LYS A 13 16.16 13.18 18.78
C LYS A 13 17.00 14.20 18.04
N SER A 14 17.71 13.81 16.98
CA SER A 14 18.53 14.77 16.22
C SER A 14 17.67 15.78 15.46
N TYR A 15 16.49 15.39 14.96
CA TYR A 15 15.53 16.34 14.40
C TYR A 15 14.91 17.25 15.44
N GLU A 16 14.51 16.71 16.60
CA GLU A 16 13.93 17.55 17.65
C GLU A 16 14.93 18.58 18.15
N ARG A 17 16.19 18.17 18.35
CA ARG A 17 17.29 19.09 18.62
C ARG A 17 17.46 20.12 17.52
N PHE A 18 17.32 19.73 16.25
CA PHE A 18 17.41 20.69 15.15
C PHE A 18 16.29 21.75 15.20
N ILE A 19 15.06 21.32 15.49
CA ILE A 19 13.90 22.22 15.65
C ILE A 19 14.12 23.14 16.85
N GLU A 20 14.65 22.64 17.96
CA GLU A 20 14.85 23.44 19.17
C GLU A 20 16.01 24.44 19.06
N GLU A 21 17.16 24.00 18.53
CA GLU A 21 18.39 24.81 18.50
C GLU A 21 18.43 25.76 17.30
N PHE A 22 18.03 25.29 16.11
CA PHE A 22 18.23 26.06 14.87
C PHE A 22 16.97 26.77 14.39
N ALA A 23 15.75 26.39 14.82
CA ALA A 23 14.56 27.17 14.49
C ALA A 23 14.40 28.43 15.36
N ALA A 24 15.11 28.50 16.50
CA ALA A 24 15.15 29.65 17.40
C ALA A 24 16.28 30.63 17.07
N ASP A 25 17.12 30.30 16.08
CA ASP A 25 18.21 31.16 15.62
C ASP A 25 17.68 32.26 14.69
N ASP A 26 18.00 33.52 14.98
CA ASP A 26 17.63 34.67 14.16
C ASP A 26 18.28 34.60 12.76
N ASP A 27 19.41 33.87 12.64
CA ASP A 27 20.12 33.63 11.39
C ASP A 27 19.48 32.51 10.53
N TYR A 28 18.40 31.88 11.00
CA TYR A 28 17.66 30.89 10.22
C TYR A 28 16.76 31.55 9.17
N PRO A 29 16.83 31.12 7.89
CA PRO A 29 17.69 30.04 7.38
C PRO A 29 19.11 30.48 7.07
N PHE A 30 20.10 29.65 7.41
CA PHE A 30 21.53 29.95 7.23
C PHE A 30 21.86 30.37 5.79
N GLU A 31 22.63 31.44 5.64
CA GLU A 31 22.99 32.06 4.35
C GLU A 31 23.76 31.10 3.42
N GLN A 32 24.50 30.14 4.00
CA GLN A 32 25.22 29.10 3.28
C GLN A 32 24.57 27.74 3.55
N HIS A 33 23.98 27.16 2.50
CA HIS A 33 23.43 25.79 2.51
C HIS A 33 24.45 24.74 2.98
N GLU A 34 25.74 25.02 2.88
CA GLU A 34 26.85 24.11 3.19
C GLU A 34 27.19 24.04 4.70
N ASP A 35 26.77 25.02 5.50
CA ASP A 35 27.11 25.08 6.94
C ASP A 35 26.06 24.45 7.85
N ALA A 36 24.88 24.12 7.30
CA ALA A 36 23.89 23.40 8.06
C ALA A 36 24.23 21.92 8.16
N PRO A 37 24.10 21.29 9.34
CA PRO A 37 24.33 19.86 9.48
C PRO A 37 23.34 19.09 8.60
N GLY A 38 23.78 18.62 7.44
CA GLY A 38 23.02 17.69 6.62
C GLY A 38 22.85 16.41 7.43
N ILE A 39 21.62 16.07 7.81
CA ILE A 39 21.36 14.85 8.59
C ILE A 39 21.61 13.64 7.65
N PRO A 40 22.68 12.85 7.80
CA PRO A 40 23.12 11.92 6.74
C PRO A 40 22.19 10.71 6.52
N HIS A 41 21.29 10.43 7.45
CA HIS A 41 20.49 9.20 7.48
C HIS A 41 19.17 9.25 6.69
N LEU A 42 19.02 10.23 5.80
CA LEU A 42 17.69 10.78 5.48
C LEU A 42 16.91 10.16 4.34
N HIS A 43 17.57 9.41 3.47
CA HIS A 43 16.85 8.71 2.42
C HIS A 43 17.23 7.25 2.28
N ALA A 44 18.42 6.85 2.75
CA ALA A 44 18.91 5.48 2.62
C ALA A 44 17.89 4.48 3.15
N LYS A 45 17.17 3.85 2.22
CA LYS A 45 16.61 2.53 2.51
C LYS A 45 17.78 1.66 2.98
N LEU A 46 17.54 0.87 4.01
CA LEU A 46 18.52 0.06 4.73
C LEU A 46 19.69 -0.43 3.83
N GLY A 47 20.88 0.17 3.96
CA GLY A 47 22.10 -0.23 3.22
C GLY A 47 22.45 0.55 1.95
N ASP A 48 21.68 1.57 1.56
CA ASP A 48 21.95 2.35 0.35
C ASP A 48 22.96 3.51 0.61
N VAL A 49 24.22 3.27 0.24
CA VAL A 49 25.32 4.24 0.36
C VAL A 49 25.10 5.45 -0.54
N GLU A 50 24.36 5.31 -1.65
CA GLU A 50 24.15 6.38 -2.62
C GLU A 50 23.21 7.46 -2.06
N GLU A 51 22.11 7.06 -1.44
CA GLU A 51 21.17 7.99 -0.78
C GLU A 51 21.79 8.67 0.46
N PHE A 52 22.68 7.97 1.19
CA PHE A 52 23.48 8.56 2.28
C PHE A 52 24.41 9.67 1.76
N LEU A 53 25.14 9.40 0.68
CA LEU A 53 26.04 10.38 0.05
C LEU A 53 25.27 11.56 -0.57
N GLN A 54 24.04 11.35 -1.03
CA GLN A 54 23.15 12.43 -1.47
C GLN A 54 22.65 13.29 -0.30
N GLY A 55 22.38 12.69 0.87
CA GLY A 55 21.98 13.42 2.08
C GLY A 55 23.05 14.40 2.57
N LEU A 56 24.33 14.03 2.45
CA LEU A 56 25.48 14.88 2.78
C LEU A 56 25.63 16.12 1.89
N LYS A 57 25.02 16.15 0.69
CA LYS A 57 25.18 17.23 -0.31
C LYS A 57 23.98 18.16 -0.42
N ARG A 58 22.91 17.93 0.35
CA ARG A 58 21.57 18.48 0.06
C ARG A 58 21.25 19.83 0.71
N GLY A 59 22.11 20.31 1.62
CA GLY A 59 21.92 21.54 2.39
C GLY A 59 20.89 21.42 3.52
N ALA A 60 20.73 22.48 4.31
CA ALA A 60 19.82 22.54 5.47
C ALA A 60 18.38 22.18 5.08
N PRO A 61 17.70 21.24 5.78
CA PRO A 61 16.27 21.06 5.60
C PRO A 61 15.49 22.29 6.09
N THR A 62 14.35 22.57 5.45
CA THR A 62 13.43 23.61 5.95
C THR A 62 12.75 23.14 7.24
N ILE A 63 12.31 24.05 8.12
CA ILE A 63 11.56 23.69 9.34
C ILE A 63 10.35 22.78 9.00
N PRO A 64 9.51 23.07 7.99
CA PRO A 64 8.42 22.17 7.59
C PRO A 64 8.92 20.79 7.15
N GLU A 65 10.00 20.73 6.36
CA GLU A 65 10.57 19.46 5.91
C GLU A 65 11.10 18.62 7.08
N THR A 66 11.75 19.26 8.05
CA THR A 66 12.22 18.64 9.29
C THR A 66 11.05 18.07 10.09
N HIS A 67 9.97 18.83 10.30
CA HIS A 67 8.76 18.34 10.96
C HIS A 67 8.12 17.15 10.23
N ILE A 68 8.02 17.19 8.90
CA ILE A 68 7.52 16.07 8.10
C ILE A 68 8.39 14.82 8.32
N ARG A 69 9.71 14.98 8.35
CA ARG A 69 10.65 13.87 8.54
C ARG A 69 10.53 13.28 9.95
N THR A 70 10.48 14.11 10.99
CA THR A 70 10.25 13.63 12.37
C THR A 70 8.91 12.91 12.49
N GLY A 71 7.86 13.42 11.85
CA GLY A 71 6.55 12.80 11.82
C GLY A 71 6.56 11.39 11.21
N LYS A 72 7.29 11.20 10.09
CA LYS A 72 7.47 9.87 9.47
C LYS A 72 8.12 8.86 10.42
N ILE A 73 9.17 9.29 11.12
CA ILE A 73 9.87 8.44 12.09
C ILE A 73 8.92 8.04 13.22
N TYR A 74 8.14 8.97 13.78
CA TYR A 74 7.17 8.63 14.81
C TYR A 74 6.09 7.67 14.32
N ARG A 75 5.62 7.81 13.08
CA ARG A 75 4.67 6.86 12.48
C ARG A 75 5.27 5.46 12.35
N GLU A 76 6.52 5.35 11.90
CA GLU A 76 7.21 4.05 11.81
C GLU A 76 7.46 3.41 13.18
N LEU A 77 7.61 4.22 14.23
CA LEU A 77 7.68 3.78 15.62
C LEU A 77 6.30 3.43 16.22
N GLY A 78 5.19 3.64 15.48
CA GLY A 78 3.82 3.44 15.95
C GLY A 78 3.29 4.54 16.88
N ALA A 79 3.99 5.68 16.98
CA ALA A 79 3.60 6.83 17.79
C ALA A 79 2.73 7.81 16.99
N ASP A 80 1.56 7.34 16.51
CA ASP A 80 0.71 8.07 15.54
C ASP A 80 0.31 9.47 16.01
N ARG A 81 0.02 9.65 17.31
CA ARG A 81 -0.33 10.97 17.87
C ARG A 81 0.84 11.96 17.76
N MET A 82 2.06 11.51 18.03
CA MET A 82 3.25 12.36 17.92
C MET A 82 3.55 12.67 16.45
N ALA A 83 3.36 11.70 15.57
CA ALA A 83 3.48 11.89 14.13
C ALA A 83 2.51 12.98 13.62
N LEU A 84 1.22 12.86 13.97
CA LEU A 84 0.19 13.85 13.61
C LEU A 84 0.54 15.25 14.10
N ASN A 85 0.98 15.39 15.36
CA ASN A 85 1.39 16.68 15.90
C ASN A 85 2.50 17.31 15.05
N LYS A 86 3.57 16.55 14.74
CA LYS A 86 4.65 17.06 13.90
C LYS A 86 4.17 17.43 12.49
N PHE A 87 3.24 16.69 11.90
CA PHE A 87 2.70 17.07 10.59
C PHE A 87 1.82 18.34 10.62
N TYR A 88 1.05 18.56 11.69
CA TYR A 88 0.34 19.83 11.88
C TYR A 88 1.32 20.99 12.10
N ASP A 89 2.38 20.77 12.88
CA ASP A 89 3.46 21.75 13.06
C ASP A 89 4.13 22.09 11.72
N ALA A 90 4.31 21.11 10.83
CA ALA A 90 4.82 21.35 9.48
C ALA A 90 3.92 22.30 8.67
N ILE A 91 2.59 22.10 8.70
CA ILE A 91 1.63 22.98 8.01
C ILE A 91 1.66 24.40 8.60
N ASN A 92 1.76 24.53 9.92
CA ASN A 92 1.86 25.85 10.54
C ASN A 92 3.19 26.53 10.19
N ALA A 93 4.27 25.77 10.16
CA ALA A 93 5.60 26.25 9.78
C ALA A 93 5.67 26.70 8.32
N THR A 94 4.92 26.08 7.39
CA THR A 94 4.85 26.59 6.02
C THR A 94 4.19 27.97 6.00
N LEU A 95 3.17 28.24 6.82
CA LEU A 95 2.55 29.57 6.86
C LEU A 95 3.54 30.64 7.35
N THR A 96 4.38 30.31 8.32
CA THR A 96 5.33 31.25 8.94
C THR A 96 6.71 31.28 8.27
N LEU A 97 6.95 30.47 7.23
CA LEU A 97 8.27 30.37 6.59
C LEU A 97 8.70 31.73 5.99
N PRO A 98 9.79 32.35 6.49
CA PRO A 98 10.28 33.64 5.99
C PRO A 98 10.91 33.49 4.60
N TYR A 99 10.86 34.57 3.81
CA TYR A 99 11.51 34.63 2.50
C TYR A 99 13.03 34.61 2.67
N ASN A 100 13.73 33.70 1.98
CA ASN A 100 15.19 33.65 1.97
C ASN A 100 15.72 33.50 0.54
N ALA A 101 16.63 34.41 0.14
CA ALA A 101 17.29 34.44 -1.16
C ALA A 101 18.00 33.12 -1.50
N ALA A 102 18.76 32.52 -0.56
CA ALA A 102 19.51 31.29 -0.76
C ALA A 102 18.60 30.08 -1.07
N PHE A 103 17.41 30.00 -0.44
CA PHE A 103 16.42 28.98 -0.79
C PHE A 103 15.74 29.28 -2.13
N THR A 104 15.35 30.53 -2.36
CA THR A 104 14.67 30.91 -3.61
C THR A 104 15.57 30.74 -4.83
N ASP A 105 16.87 30.96 -4.71
CA ASP A 105 17.81 30.84 -5.82
C ASP A 105 18.13 29.36 -6.13
N ALA A 106 18.16 28.49 -5.11
CA ALA A 106 18.24 27.04 -5.30
C ALA A 106 17.01 26.48 -6.02
N ASP A 107 15.81 26.97 -5.71
CA ASP A 107 14.56 26.54 -6.36
C ASP A 107 14.34 27.19 -7.73
N LYS A 108 14.75 28.45 -7.93
CA LYS A 108 14.78 29.10 -9.25
C LYS A 108 15.70 28.37 -10.22
N ARG A 109 16.85 27.87 -9.76
CA ARG A 109 17.74 26.99 -10.58
C ARG A 109 17.04 25.70 -11.02
N LYS A 110 16.03 25.23 -10.27
CA LYS A 110 15.17 24.09 -10.60
C LYS A 110 13.87 24.51 -11.32
N GLY A 111 13.72 25.79 -11.67
CA GLY A 111 12.53 26.33 -12.34
C GLY A 111 11.28 26.44 -11.46
N LYS A 112 11.41 26.39 -10.12
CA LYS A 112 10.29 26.45 -9.17
C LYS A 112 10.27 27.78 -8.41
N SER A 113 9.09 28.32 -8.16
CA SER A 113 8.91 29.50 -7.31
C SER A 113 8.92 29.12 -5.83
N PHE A 114 9.20 30.10 -4.96
CA PHE A 114 9.16 29.92 -3.51
C PHE A 114 7.75 29.53 -3.00
N GLU A 115 6.70 30.12 -3.57
CA GLU A 115 5.31 29.81 -3.25
C GLU A 115 4.96 28.35 -3.58
N LEU A 116 5.39 27.86 -4.74
CA LEU A 116 5.19 26.46 -5.14
C LEU A 116 5.85 25.47 -4.17
N ARG A 117 6.94 25.86 -3.50
CA ARG A 117 7.57 25.02 -2.47
C ARG A 117 6.76 25.00 -1.17
N LYS A 118 6.29 26.15 -0.69
CA LYS A 118 5.43 26.22 0.51
C LYS A 118 4.16 25.39 0.31
N ASP A 119 3.56 25.48 -0.87
CA ASP A 119 2.41 24.68 -1.26
C ASP A 119 2.77 23.19 -1.33
N ALA A 120 3.90 22.82 -1.94
CA ALA A 120 4.35 21.42 -2.01
C ALA A 120 4.64 20.80 -0.63
N GLU A 121 5.32 21.53 0.26
CA GLU A 121 5.62 21.07 1.63
C GLU A 121 4.32 20.94 2.45
N SER A 122 3.39 21.90 2.32
CA SER A 122 2.07 21.83 2.94
C SER A 122 1.25 20.64 2.42
N ASN A 123 1.24 20.42 1.10
CA ASN A 123 0.53 19.30 0.48
C ASN A 123 1.14 17.95 0.89
N GLN A 124 2.47 17.87 0.99
CA GLN A 124 3.15 16.70 1.52
C GLN A 124 2.73 16.44 2.98
N ALA A 125 2.73 17.45 3.84
CA ALA A 125 2.28 17.30 5.23
C ALA A 125 0.83 16.82 5.32
N MET A 126 -0.08 17.38 4.51
CA MET A 126 -1.48 16.90 4.43
C MET A 126 -1.59 15.45 3.96
N PHE A 127 -0.76 15.03 3.00
CA PHE A 127 -0.70 13.64 2.54
C PHE A 127 -0.23 12.71 3.65
N GLU A 128 0.80 13.10 4.40
CA GLU A 128 1.29 12.30 5.53
C GLU A 128 0.28 12.22 6.68
N ILE A 129 -0.47 13.30 6.95
CA ILE A 129 -1.59 13.27 7.91
C ILE A 129 -2.64 12.26 7.47
N ALA A 130 -3.05 12.30 6.19
CA ALA A 130 -4.04 11.38 5.65
C ALA A 130 -3.59 9.92 5.76
N GLU A 131 -2.32 9.64 5.45
CA GLU A 131 -1.73 8.32 5.55
C GLU A 131 -1.61 7.84 7.00
N THR A 132 -1.29 8.74 7.93
CA THR A 132 -1.23 8.42 9.36
C THR A 132 -2.60 8.04 9.89
N PHE A 133 -3.65 8.76 9.52
CA PHE A 133 -5.03 8.39 9.87
C PHE A 133 -5.46 7.05 9.25
N LEU A 134 -5.01 6.74 8.04
CA LEU A 134 -5.28 5.46 7.39
C LEU A 134 -4.60 4.29 8.11
N VAL A 135 -3.39 4.51 8.62
CA VAL A 135 -2.62 3.53 9.42
C VAL A 135 -3.23 3.37 10.82
N SER A 136 -3.64 4.47 11.46
CA SER A 136 -4.27 4.45 12.79
C SER A 136 -5.75 4.01 12.77
N GLU A 137 -6.23 3.50 11.64
CA GLU A 137 -7.60 3.01 11.39
C GLU A 137 -8.71 4.07 11.58
N ASP A 138 -8.36 5.36 11.59
CA ASP A 138 -9.31 6.47 11.62
C ASP A 138 -9.68 6.88 10.18
N TYR A 139 -10.49 6.04 9.55
CA TYR A 139 -10.84 6.22 8.14
C TYR A 139 -11.68 7.46 7.88
N ASP A 140 -12.48 7.92 8.85
CA ASP A 140 -13.31 9.12 8.70
C ASP A 140 -12.46 10.37 8.50
N ASN A 141 -11.36 10.50 9.27
CA ASN A 141 -10.44 11.61 9.10
C ASN A 141 -9.55 11.41 7.86
N ALA A 142 -9.08 10.19 7.58
CA ALA A 142 -8.32 9.91 6.36
C ALA A 142 -9.08 10.34 5.09
N ILE A 143 -10.36 9.99 4.98
CA ILE A 143 -11.22 10.34 3.83
C ILE A 143 -11.31 11.87 3.67
N LYS A 144 -11.52 12.62 4.76
CA LYS A 144 -11.60 14.09 4.69
C LYS A 144 -10.32 14.73 4.13
N PHE A 145 -9.16 14.24 4.57
CA PHE A 145 -7.88 14.75 4.09
C PHE A 145 -7.63 14.35 2.62
N TYR A 146 -7.94 13.12 2.22
CA TYR A 146 -7.83 12.72 0.81
C TYR A 146 -8.83 13.46 -0.09
N ASP A 147 -10.04 13.74 0.37
CA ASP A 147 -11.01 14.59 -0.33
C ASP A 147 -10.47 16.01 -0.53
N ARG A 148 -9.79 16.57 0.50
CA ARG A 148 -9.15 17.89 0.39
C ARG A 148 -8.00 17.86 -0.62
N LEU A 149 -7.13 16.85 -0.56
CA LEU A 149 -6.01 16.69 -1.50
C LEU A 149 -6.48 16.50 -2.94
N ASN A 150 -7.56 15.75 -3.16
CA ASN A 150 -8.11 15.52 -4.49
C ASN A 150 -8.70 16.78 -5.16
N ARG A 151 -9.02 17.82 -4.36
CA ARG A 151 -9.52 19.12 -4.87
C ARG A 151 -8.40 20.08 -5.25
N LEU A 152 -7.14 19.77 -4.93
CA LEU A 152 -6.01 20.63 -5.24
C LEU A 152 -5.60 20.44 -6.70
N GLU A 153 -5.71 21.51 -7.50
CA GLU A 153 -5.37 21.49 -8.93
C GLU A 153 -3.85 21.37 -9.17
N GLN A 154 -3.03 21.73 -8.19
CA GLN A 154 -1.58 21.78 -8.32
C GLN A 154 -0.89 20.40 -8.18
N LEU A 155 -1.62 19.32 -7.85
CA LEU A 155 -1.00 17.99 -7.76
C LEU A 155 -0.62 17.46 -9.15
N ASN A 156 0.58 16.87 -9.24
CA ASN A 156 1.02 16.13 -10.42
C ASN A 156 0.18 14.88 -10.63
N ASP A 157 0.07 14.39 -11.87
CA ASP A 157 -0.71 13.20 -12.21
C ASP A 157 -0.30 11.96 -11.40
N SER A 158 1.00 11.80 -11.12
CA SER A 158 1.51 10.73 -10.26
C SER A 158 0.90 10.81 -8.85
N ASP A 159 0.98 11.99 -8.22
CA ASP A 159 0.49 12.21 -6.86
C ASP A 159 -1.05 12.10 -6.81
N ARG A 160 -1.75 12.61 -7.84
CA ARG A 160 -3.19 12.43 -8.00
C ARG A 160 -3.59 10.97 -8.07
N SER A 161 -2.82 10.14 -8.78
CA SER A 161 -3.06 8.70 -8.85
C SER A 161 -2.98 8.07 -7.45
N VAL A 162 -1.95 8.41 -6.66
CA VAL A 162 -1.80 7.89 -5.30
C VAL A 162 -2.93 8.36 -4.39
N VAL A 163 -3.31 9.64 -4.46
CA VAL A 163 -4.42 10.20 -3.68
C VAL A 163 -5.74 9.52 -4.03
N ALA A 164 -6.07 9.36 -5.32
CA ALA A 164 -7.28 8.71 -5.76
C ALA A 164 -7.35 7.24 -5.29
N TYR A 165 -6.24 6.51 -5.42
CA TYR A 165 -6.14 5.14 -4.92
C TYR A 165 -6.34 5.06 -3.40
N LYS A 166 -5.57 5.84 -2.62
CA LYS A 166 -5.63 5.81 -1.14
C LYS A 166 -6.98 6.30 -0.62
N ARG A 167 -7.64 7.23 -1.31
CA ARG A 167 -9.01 7.67 -1.04
C ARG A 167 -10.00 6.51 -1.20
N GLY A 168 -9.95 5.81 -2.33
CA GLY A 168 -10.77 4.61 -2.57
C GLY A 168 -10.50 3.52 -1.54
N LEU A 169 -9.23 3.26 -1.22
CA LEU A 169 -8.83 2.31 -0.18
C LEU A 169 -9.38 2.68 1.20
N SER A 170 -9.43 3.96 1.55
CA SER A 170 -9.97 4.44 2.82
C SER A 170 -11.45 4.12 2.97
N HIS A 171 -12.26 4.37 1.93
CA HIS A 171 -13.67 3.97 1.89
C HIS A 171 -13.84 2.44 2.01
N PHE A 172 -13.02 1.68 1.28
CA PHE A 172 -13.07 0.22 1.33
C PHE A 172 -12.79 -0.33 2.73
N ARG A 173 -11.73 0.17 3.38
CA ARG A 173 -11.37 -0.24 4.75
C ARG A 173 -12.42 0.18 5.78
N ARG A 174 -12.99 1.38 5.64
CA ARG A 174 -14.10 1.84 6.49
C ARG A 174 -15.31 0.94 6.39
N ALA A 175 -15.66 0.50 5.18
CA ALA A 175 -16.78 -0.43 4.97
C ALA A 175 -16.56 -1.75 5.71
N ILE A 176 -15.37 -2.34 5.56
CA ILE A 176 -15.01 -3.61 6.23
C ILE A 176 -15.03 -3.45 7.75
N ASP A 177 -14.42 -2.39 8.27
CA ASP A 177 -14.40 -2.13 9.71
C ASP A 177 -15.81 -1.94 10.28
N THR A 178 -16.68 -1.25 9.54
CA THR A 178 -18.10 -1.11 9.90
C THR A 178 -18.79 -2.46 9.94
N ILE A 179 -18.61 -3.33 8.93
CA ILE A 179 -19.18 -4.70 8.94
C ILE A 179 -18.70 -5.49 10.16
N LYS A 180 -17.40 -5.46 10.46
CA LYS A 180 -16.82 -6.17 11.62
C LYS A 180 -17.39 -5.65 12.94
N LYS A 181 -17.55 -4.34 13.08
CA LYS A 181 -18.15 -3.73 14.27
C LYS A 181 -19.61 -4.12 14.41
N ASP A 182 -20.36 -4.15 13.31
CA ASP A 182 -21.77 -4.53 13.26
C ASP A 182 -21.96 -6.01 13.64
N GLU A 183 -21.17 -6.91 13.06
CA GLU A 183 -21.17 -8.33 13.43
C GLU A 183 -20.82 -8.55 14.90
N ARG A 184 -19.82 -7.81 15.42
CA ARG A 184 -19.44 -7.88 16.83
C ARG A 184 -20.57 -7.38 17.73
N GLN A 185 -21.25 -6.30 17.35
CA GLN A 185 -22.39 -5.77 18.10
C GLN A 185 -23.56 -6.76 18.09
N MET A 186 -23.91 -7.33 16.94
CA MET A 186 -24.96 -8.35 16.83
C MET A 186 -24.69 -9.57 17.71
N ARG A 187 -23.43 -9.99 17.87
CA ARG A 187 -23.05 -11.08 18.78
C ARG A 187 -23.21 -10.73 20.25
N LEU A 188 -22.96 -9.47 20.62
CA LEU A 188 -23.02 -9.01 22.02
C LEU A 188 -24.44 -8.69 22.45
N ASN A 189 -25.20 -7.98 21.61
CA ASN A 189 -26.57 -7.54 21.86
C ASN A 189 -27.43 -7.78 20.60
N PRO A 190 -28.06 -8.96 20.46
CA PRO A 190 -28.90 -9.29 19.30
C PRO A 190 -30.13 -8.39 19.15
N ASP A 191 -30.67 -7.89 20.28
CA ASP A 191 -31.90 -7.10 20.32
C ASP A 191 -31.68 -5.60 20.08
N ASP A 192 -30.44 -5.13 20.09
CA ASP A 192 -30.08 -3.72 19.90
C ASP A 192 -29.68 -3.48 18.44
N ILE A 193 -30.66 -3.61 17.54
CA ILE A 193 -30.50 -3.21 16.13
C ILE A 193 -30.43 -1.68 16.13
N SER A 194 -29.22 -1.13 16.19
CA SER A 194 -28.98 0.31 16.20
C SER A 194 -29.62 0.96 14.96
N THR A 195 -30.74 1.66 15.16
CA THR A 195 -31.55 2.27 14.08
C THR A 195 -31.06 3.65 13.65
N ASN A 196 -30.00 4.19 14.26
CA ASN A 196 -29.49 5.55 14.02
C ASN A 196 -28.08 5.57 13.41
N LYS A 197 -27.84 4.83 12.33
CA LYS A 197 -26.64 5.04 11.50
C LYS A 197 -26.97 6.01 10.38
N SER A 198 -26.15 7.07 10.23
CA SER A 198 -26.23 7.95 9.08
C SER A 198 -26.12 7.13 7.80
N PHE A 199 -27.04 7.33 6.84
CA PHE A 199 -27.10 6.58 5.59
C PHE A 199 -25.78 6.61 4.81
N GLU A 200 -25.04 7.72 4.92
CA GLU A 200 -23.74 7.93 4.27
C GLU A 200 -22.60 7.07 4.86
N LYS A 201 -22.78 6.51 6.06
CA LYS A 201 -21.79 5.66 6.74
C LYS A 201 -22.15 4.17 6.67
N THR A 202 -23.04 3.79 5.76
CA THR A 202 -23.37 2.39 5.54
C THR A 202 -22.27 1.70 4.72
N PRO A 203 -21.93 0.42 5.01
CA PRO A 203 -20.92 -0.31 4.22
C PRO A 203 -21.22 -0.31 2.72
N ARG A 204 -22.51 -0.43 2.37
CA ARG A 204 -22.98 -0.39 0.98
C ARG A 204 -22.70 0.95 0.30
N ALA A 205 -22.91 2.08 0.99
CA ALA A 205 -22.60 3.39 0.47
C ALA A 205 -21.09 3.56 0.24
N ASP A 206 -20.26 3.04 1.15
CA ASP A 206 -18.81 3.07 0.99
C ASP A 206 -18.33 2.25 -0.20
N PHE A 207 -18.81 1.02 -0.39
CA PHE A 207 -18.46 0.24 -1.59
C PHE A 207 -18.91 0.91 -2.89
N ALA A 208 -20.05 1.62 -2.87
CA ALA A 208 -20.48 2.42 -4.03
C ALA A 208 -19.52 3.60 -4.29
N ARG A 209 -19.02 4.27 -3.24
CA ARG A 209 -17.99 5.31 -3.37
C ARG A 209 -16.68 4.75 -3.92
N VAL A 210 -16.26 3.55 -3.48
CA VAL A 210 -15.06 2.89 -4.05
C VAL A 210 -15.20 2.74 -5.55
N LYS A 211 -16.36 2.28 -6.04
CA LYS A 211 -16.62 2.17 -7.48
C LYS A 211 -16.59 3.51 -8.21
N GLU A 212 -17.19 4.54 -7.64
CA GLU A 212 -17.17 5.89 -8.21
C GLU A 212 -15.74 6.42 -8.36
N ILE A 213 -14.93 6.25 -7.33
CA ILE A 213 -13.56 6.79 -7.27
C ILE A 213 -12.61 5.99 -8.16
N LEU A 214 -12.71 4.66 -8.13
CA LEU A 214 -11.74 3.76 -8.74
C LEU A 214 -12.16 3.22 -10.12
N GLY A 215 -13.43 3.31 -10.49
CA GLY A 215 -13.97 2.70 -11.71
C GLY A 215 -13.30 3.18 -13.01
N GLY A 216 -12.84 4.43 -13.05
CA GLY A 216 -12.09 5.00 -14.18
C GLY A 216 -10.57 5.01 -14.00
N TYR A 217 -10.04 4.49 -12.90
CA TYR A 217 -8.65 4.69 -12.49
C TYR A 217 -7.63 4.19 -13.53
N GLY A 218 -7.84 2.99 -14.07
CA GLY A 218 -6.94 2.42 -15.09
C GLY A 218 -6.88 3.24 -16.38
N THR A 219 -7.97 3.92 -16.72
CA THR A 219 -8.02 4.80 -17.92
C THR A 219 -7.40 6.16 -17.66
N LEU A 220 -7.54 6.70 -16.44
CA LEU A 220 -7.01 8.00 -16.04
C LEU A 220 -5.51 7.93 -15.74
N TYR A 221 -5.05 6.83 -15.13
CA TYR A 221 -3.68 6.65 -14.65
C TYR A 221 -3.07 5.30 -15.07
N PRO A 222 -2.92 5.04 -16.38
CA PRO A 222 -2.46 3.74 -16.89
C PRO A 222 -1.04 3.37 -16.47
N THR A 223 -0.20 4.37 -16.15
CA THR A 223 1.19 4.17 -15.73
C THR A 223 1.34 3.95 -14.22
N SER A 224 0.26 4.06 -13.45
CA SER A 224 0.31 3.96 -12.00
C SER A 224 0.59 2.51 -11.54
N PRO A 225 1.44 2.29 -10.53
CA PRO A 225 1.68 0.95 -9.98
C PRO A 225 0.43 0.35 -9.33
N TYR A 226 -0.54 1.18 -8.94
CA TYR A 226 -1.75 0.79 -8.23
C TYR A 226 -2.88 0.26 -9.14
N VAL A 227 -2.68 0.20 -10.45
CA VAL A 227 -3.71 -0.27 -11.40
C VAL A 227 -4.20 -1.69 -11.05
N PRO A 228 -3.33 -2.70 -10.80
CA PRO A 228 -3.79 -4.04 -10.44
C PRO A 228 -4.55 -4.06 -9.12
N GLU A 229 -4.07 -3.31 -8.13
CA GLU A 229 -4.70 -3.24 -6.80
C GLU A 229 -6.07 -2.59 -6.88
N THR A 230 -6.21 -1.61 -7.76
CA THR A 230 -7.49 -0.96 -8.05
C THR A 230 -8.51 -1.93 -8.62
N HIS A 231 -8.15 -2.72 -9.64
CA HIS A 231 -9.05 -3.76 -10.18
C HIS A 231 -9.45 -4.77 -9.11
N TYR A 232 -8.51 -5.16 -8.24
CA TYR A 232 -8.81 -6.08 -7.14
C TYR A 232 -9.77 -5.48 -6.10
N LEU A 233 -9.55 -4.24 -5.66
CA LEU A 233 -10.46 -3.54 -4.74
C LEU A 233 -11.85 -3.33 -5.34
N LEU A 234 -11.93 -3.02 -6.63
CA LEU A 234 -13.18 -2.95 -7.37
C LEU A 234 -13.88 -4.31 -7.38
N ALA A 235 -13.16 -5.40 -7.68
CA ALA A 235 -13.73 -6.74 -7.68
C ALA A 235 -14.37 -7.12 -6.32
N LEU A 236 -13.67 -6.83 -5.22
CA LEU A 236 -14.20 -7.05 -3.88
C LEU A 236 -15.40 -6.14 -3.58
N SER A 237 -15.36 -4.88 -4.03
CA SER A 237 -16.47 -3.94 -3.82
C SER A 237 -17.73 -4.36 -4.61
N TYR A 238 -17.56 -4.83 -5.85
CA TYR A 238 -18.64 -5.37 -6.66
C TYR A 238 -19.27 -6.61 -6.02
N GLU A 239 -18.46 -7.50 -5.44
CA GLU A 239 -18.96 -8.66 -4.70
C GLU A 239 -19.83 -8.23 -3.51
N GLN A 240 -19.35 -7.30 -2.68
CA GLN A 240 -20.11 -6.81 -1.52
C GLN A 240 -21.42 -6.11 -1.91
N LEU A 241 -21.54 -5.69 -3.18
CA LEU A 241 -22.75 -5.12 -3.77
C LEU A 241 -23.61 -6.16 -4.49
N ASN A 242 -23.30 -7.44 -4.38
CA ASN A 242 -23.94 -8.57 -5.06
C ASN A 242 -23.85 -8.51 -6.61
N GLN A 243 -22.82 -7.87 -7.14
CA GLN A 243 -22.55 -7.74 -8.58
C GLN A 243 -21.43 -8.71 -8.99
N ASN A 244 -21.77 -10.00 -9.01
CA ASN A 244 -20.78 -11.07 -9.19
C ASN A 244 -20.12 -11.09 -10.57
N GLU A 245 -20.88 -10.78 -11.63
CA GLU A 245 -20.36 -10.74 -13.00
C GLU A 245 -19.33 -9.63 -13.17
N ASP A 246 -19.63 -8.43 -12.69
CA ASP A 246 -18.70 -7.29 -12.71
C ASP A 246 -17.44 -7.55 -11.89
N SER A 247 -17.58 -8.22 -10.74
CA SER A 247 -16.45 -8.65 -9.91
C SER A 247 -15.48 -9.55 -10.69
N ILE A 248 -16.00 -10.57 -11.37
CA ILE A 248 -15.20 -11.47 -12.19
C ILE A 248 -14.58 -10.73 -13.37
N ALA A 249 -15.33 -9.83 -14.03
CA ALA A 249 -14.82 -9.02 -15.13
C ALA A 249 -13.60 -8.19 -14.71
N GLN A 250 -13.63 -7.57 -13.53
CA GLN A 250 -12.49 -6.80 -13.00
C GLN A 250 -11.26 -7.68 -12.73
N LEU A 251 -11.44 -8.89 -12.19
CA LEU A 251 -10.34 -9.84 -12.00
C LEU A 251 -9.74 -10.30 -13.32
N LEU A 252 -10.56 -10.48 -14.36
CA LEU A 252 -10.09 -10.82 -15.69
C LEU A 252 -9.34 -9.65 -16.34
N SER A 253 -9.82 -8.41 -16.19
CA SER A 253 -9.09 -7.21 -16.64
C SER A 253 -7.75 -7.09 -15.93
N LEU A 254 -7.69 -7.30 -14.62
CA LEU A 254 -6.43 -7.32 -13.85
C LEU A 254 -5.41 -8.27 -14.49
N LEU A 255 -5.81 -9.49 -14.82
CA LEU A 255 -4.89 -10.49 -15.38
C LEU A 255 -4.55 -10.26 -16.86
N LYS A 256 -5.44 -9.64 -17.64
CA LYS A 256 -5.25 -9.42 -19.08
C LYS A 256 -4.51 -8.12 -19.39
N GLU A 257 -4.89 -7.02 -18.72
CA GLU A 257 -4.43 -5.65 -18.98
C GLU A 257 -3.16 -5.31 -18.18
N ALA A 258 -2.75 -6.16 -17.24
CA ALA A 258 -1.54 -5.99 -16.49
C ALA A 258 -0.29 -5.84 -17.38
N THR A 259 0.56 -4.89 -17.02
CA THR A 259 1.90 -4.69 -17.61
C THR A 259 2.82 -5.90 -17.43
N PHE A 260 2.44 -6.83 -16.55
CA PHE A 260 3.12 -8.10 -16.24
C PHE A 260 2.41 -9.33 -16.83
N ASN A 261 1.57 -9.15 -17.86
CA ASN A 261 0.97 -10.26 -18.59
C ASN A 261 2.07 -11.18 -19.19
N PRO A 262 1.93 -12.52 -19.13
CA PRO A 262 2.88 -13.46 -19.73
C PRO A 262 3.29 -13.14 -21.17
N LYS A 263 2.38 -12.63 -22.00
CA LYS A 263 2.70 -12.24 -23.38
C LYS A 263 3.70 -11.09 -23.46
N LEU A 264 3.58 -10.11 -22.56
CA LEU A 264 4.51 -8.97 -22.49
C LEU A 264 5.85 -9.39 -21.90
N ILE A 265 5.85 -10.30 -20.92
CA ILE A 265 7.08 -10.90 -20.38
C ILE A 265 7.85 -11.62 -21.48
N LEU A 266 7.17 -12.46 -22.28
CA LEU A 266 7.79 -13.15 -23.41
C LEU A 266 8.30 -12.17 -24.48
N ALA A 267 7.54 -11.11 -24.77
CA ALA A 267 7.99 -10.08 -25.71
C ALA A 267 9.26 -9.34 -25.23
N GLU A 268 9.37 -9.02 -23.93
CA GLU A 268 10.58 -8.43 -23.34
C GLU A 268 11.76 -9.42 -23.32
N GLU A 269 11.50 -10.72 -23.16
CA GLU A 269 12.51 -11.78 -23.27
C GLU A 269 13.01 -11.98 -24.70
N GLU A 270 12.13 -11.90 -25.71
CA GLU A 270 12.46 -12.16 -27.12
C GLU A 270 13.05 -10.94 -27.84
N SER A 271 12.61 -9.73 -27.49
CA SER A 271 12.96 -8.50 -28.22
C SER A 271 14.40 -8.03 -28.04
N LYS A 272 15.08 -8.43 -26.96
CA LYS A 272 16.43 -7.95 -26.63
C LYS A 272 17.48 -9.06 -26.65
N ASN A 273 18.65 -8.74 -27.22
CA ASN A 273 19.85 -9.56 -27.12
C ASN A 273 20.19 -9.81 -25.64
N LEU A 274 20.71 -11.00 -25.30
CA LEU A 274 20.99 -11.43 -23.92
C LEU A 274 21.79 -10.42 -23.07
N ARG A 275 22.61 -9.57 -23.68
CA ARG A 275 23.43 -8.56 -22.99
C ARG A 275 22.68 -7.27 -22.61
N ASP A 276 21.58 -6.95 -23.30
CA ASP A 276 20.80 -5.73 -23.08
C ASP A 276 19.46 -6.02 -22.36
N ARG A 277 19.29 -7.25 -21.85
CA ARG A 277 18.09 -7.66 -21.12
C ARG A 277 18.14 -7.11 -19.70
N ASP A 278 17.11 -6.36 -19.33
CA ASP A 278 16.87 -5.93 -17.96
C ASP A 278 16.32 -7.10 -17.13
N LEU A 279 17.21 -8.02 -16.73
CA LEU A 279 16.84 -9.23 -15.97
C LEU A 279 16.07 -8.90 -14.68
N ASP A 280 16.42 -7.79 -14.01
CA ASP A 280 15.73 -7.30 -12.81
C ASP A 280 14.30 -6.84 -13.09
N ARG A 281 14.03 -6.30 -14.27
CA ARG A 281 12.67 -5.89 -14.65
C ARG A 281 11.82 -7.11 -14.96
N ILE A 282 12.38 -8.07 -15.71
CA ILE A 282 11.70 -9.32 -16.06
C ILE A 282 11.39 -10.14 -14.80
N SER A 283 12.33 -10.25 -13.86
CA SER A 283 12.11 -10.96 -12.60
C SER A 283 11.02 -10.30 -11.75
N LYS A 284 11.03 -8.96 -11.61
CA LYS A 284 9.96 -8.21 -10.94
C LYS A 284 8.59 -8.40 -11.61
N MET A 285 8.52 -8.44 -12.94
CA MET A 285 7.27 -8.70 -13.65
C MET A 285 6.75 -10.11 -13.37
N LYS A 286 7.63 -11.12 -13.39
CA LYS A 286 7.26 -12.51 -13.05
C LYS A 286 6.77 -12.65 -11.61
N THR A 287 7.43 -11.99 -10.65
CA THR A 287 7.01 -12.05 -9.23
C THR A 287 5.67 -11.37 -9.01
N VAL A 288 5.43 -10.19 -9.61
CA VAL A 288 4.14 -9.49 -9.54
C VAL A 288 3.04 -10.30 -10.21
N TRP A 289 3.31 -10.92 -11.37
CA TRP A 289 2.36 -11.83 -12.02
C TRP A 289 2.00 -13.03 -11.14
N ALA A 290 3.01 -13.70 -10.57
CA ALA A 290 2.78 -14.83 -9.68
C ALA A 290 1.96 -14.41 -8.45
N PHE A 291 2.30 -13.28 -7.83
CA PHE A 291 1.56 -12.74 -6.69
C PHE A 291 0.07 -12.51 -7.02
N TRP A 292 -0.23 -11.83 -8.12
CA TRP A 292 -1.62 -11.57 -8.51
C TRP A 292 -2.34 -12.85 -8.93
N LYS A 293 -1.70 -13.74 -9.69
CA LYS A 293 -2.27 -15.03 -10.07
C LYS A 293 -2.65 -15.86 -8.85
N LYS A 294 -1.80 -15.91 -7.82
CA LYS A 294 -2.10 -16.55 -6.54
C LYS A 294 -3.30 -15.90 -5.86
N LYS A 295 -3.26 -14.57 -5.70
CA LYS A 295 -4.27 -13.83 -4.94
C LYS A 295 -5.66 -13.87 -5.59
N THR A 296 -5.74 -13.58 -6.90
CA THR A 296 -7.01 -13.60 -7.63
C THR A 296 -7.51 -15.03 -7.88
N GLY A 297 -6.59 -15.96 -8.13
CA GLY A 297 -6.91 -17.37 -8.34
C GLY A 297 -7.51 -18.00 -7.09
N ASN A 298 -6.88 -17.83 -5.93
CA ASN A 298 -7.41 -18.35 -4.66
C ASN A 298 -8.78 -17.74 -4.34
N TYR A 299 -8.90 -16.43 -4.50
CA TYR A 299 -10.17 -15.74 -4.28
C TYR A 299 -11.28 -16.31 -5.17
N LEU A 300 -11.02 -16.48 -6.47
CA LEU A 300 -12.00 -17.01 -7.40
C LEU A 300 -12.33 -18.49 -7.12
N ALA A 301 -11.34 -19.30 -6.77
CA ALA A 301 -11.54 -20.70 -6.41
C ALA A 301 -12.39 -20.85 -5.14
N ASN A 302 -12.10 -20.06 -4.11
CA ASN A 302 -12.90 -20.03 -2.87
C ASN A 302 -14.35 -19.65 -3.18
N LYS A 303 -14.57 -18.66 -4.05
CA LYS A 303 -15.91 -18.25 -4.46
C LYS A 303 -16.69 -19.39 -5.12
N PHE A 304 -16.07 -20.09 -6.07
CA PHE A 304 -16.69 -21.26 -6.69
C PHE A 304 -16.98 -22.35 -5.67
N PHE A 305 -16.07 -22.57 -4.73
CA PHE A 305 -16.26 -23.55 -3.66
C PHE A 305 -17.46 -23.21 -2.77
N GLU A 306 -17.57 -21.95 -2.31
CA GLU A 306 -18.68 -21.47 -1.48
C GLU A 306 -20.03 -21.50 -2.22
N SER A 307 -20.03 -21.25 -3.53
CA SER A 307 -21.23 -21.38 -4.37
C SER A 307 -21.68 -22.83 -4.63
N GLY A 308 -20.87 -23.82 -4.22
CA GLY A 308 -21.12 -25.24 -4.47
C GLY A 308 -20.66 -25.73 -5.86
N GLU A 309 -20.00 -24.87 -6.64
CA GLU A 309 -19.41 -25.22 -7.94
C GLU A 309 -18.04 -25.90 -7.78
N PHE A 310 -18.02 -27.04 -7.08
CA PHE A 310 -16.78 -27.72 -6.68
C PHE A 310 -15.88 -28.12 -7.85
N PHE A 311 -16.45 -28.42 -9.02
CA PHE A 311 -15.67 -28.75 -10.21
C PHE A 311 -14.87 -27.54 -10.74
N ASN A 312 -15.48 -26.35 -10.75
CA ASN A 312 -14.80 -25.12 -11.19
C ASN A 312 -13.73 -24.71 -10.17
N ALA A 313 -14.03 -24.83 -8.87
CA ALA A 313 -13.07 -24.61 -7.80
C ALA A 313 -11.85 -25.54 -7.92
N TYR A 314 -12.08 -26.85 -8.07
CA TYR A 314 -11.05 -27.87 -8.27
C TYR A 314 -10.11 -27.53 -9.44
N ARG A 315 -10.67 -27.15 -10.60
CA ARG A 315 -9.88 -26.78 -11.78
C ARG A 315 -8.97 -25.57 -11.54
N ILE A 316 -9.42 -24.61 -10.74
CA ILE A 316 -8.61 -23.41 -10.45
C ILE A 316 -7.54 -23.74 -9.42
N TYR A 317 -7.87 -24.43 -8.32
CA TYR A 317 -6.89 -24.83 -7.32
C TYR A 317 -5.77 -25.69 -7.93
N THR A 318 -6.12 -26.67 -8.78
CA THR A 318 -5.11 -27.49 -9.47
C THR A 318 -4.23 -26.67 -10.41
N ALA A 319 -4.79 -25.70 -11.14
CA ALA A 319 -4.03 -24.79 -11.99
C ALA A 319 -3.12 -23.81 -11.23
N LEU A 320 -3.33 -23.66 -9.92
CA LEU A 320 -2.56 -22.79 -9.03
C LEU A 320 -1.39 -23.52 -8.33
N LEU A 321 -1.41 -24.85 -8.27
CA LEU A 321 -0.31 -25.66 -7.72
C LEU A 321 1.06 -25.37 -8.34
N PRO A 322 1.23 -25.24 -9.67
CA PRO A 322 2.54 -24.99 -10.26
C PRO A 322 3.00 -23.52 -10.16
N VAL A 323 2.21 -22.63 -9.55
CA VAL A 323 2.55 -21.20 -9.46
C VAL A 323 3.64 -20.93 -8.43
N ASP A 324 3.69 -21.75 -7.37
CA ASP A 324 4.71 -21.69 -6.34
C ASP A 324 4.91 -23.05 -5.71
N GLU A 325 6.16 -23.36 -5.40
CA GLU A 325 6.57 -24.64 -4.86
C GLU A 325 6.78 -24.62 -3.35
N THR A 326 6.67 -23.46 -2.71
CA THR A 326 6.80 -23.34 -1.26
C THR A 326 5.75 -24.16 -0.52
N PRO A 327 6.10 -24.80 0.61
CA PRO A 327 5.14 -25.56 1.41
C PRO A 327 3.96 -24.72 1.91
N THR A 328 4.20 -23.46 2.28
CA THR A 328 3.18 -22.50 2.74
C THR A 328 2.11 -22.22 1.67
N TRP A 329 2.45 -22.36 0.39
CA TRP A 329 1.51 -22.26 -0.71
C TRP A 329 0.87 -23.61 -1.07
N LYS A 330 1.69 -24.64 -1.29
CA LYS A 330 1.23 -25.94 -1.79
C LYS A 330 0.31 -26.66 -0.83
N VAL A 331 0.62 -26.66 0.47
CA VAL A 331 -0.13 -27.44 1.46
C VAL A 331 -1.58 -26.97 1.60
N PRO A 332 -1.87 -25.67 1.84
CA PRO A 332 -3.26 -25.22 1.90
C PRO A 332 -4.02 -25.47 0.60
N LEU A 333 -3.33 -25.40 -0.55
CA LEU A 333 -3.95 -25.57 -1.85
C LEU A 333 -4.29 -27.05 -2.13
N LEU A 334 -3.38 -27.97 -1.85
CA LEU A 334 -3.62 -29.42 -1.92
C LEU A 334 -4.76 -29.84 -0.99
N TYR A 335 -4.83 -29.25 0.20
CA TYR A 335 -5.94 -29.48 1.11
C TYR A 335 -7.28 -29.05 0.50
N GLN A 336 -7.35 -27.87 -0.14
CA GLN A 336 -8.57 -27.43 -0.83
C GLN A 336 -8.90 -28.30 -2.05
N VAL A 337 -7.89 -28.79 -2.79
CA VAL A 337 -8.08 -29.75 -3.88
C VAL A 337 -8.73 -31.03 -3.36
N ALA A 338 -8.18 -31.62 -2.29
CA ALA A 338 -8.70 -32.83 -1.69
C ALA A 338 -10.13 -32.66 -1.15
N LEU A 339 -10.44 -31.50 -0.54
CA LEU A 339 -11.81 -31.15 -0.15
C LEU A 339 -12.76 -31.08 -1.36
N CYS A 340 -12.32 -30.49 -2.48
CA CYS A 340 -13.13 -30.47 -3.69
C CYS A 340 -13.37 -31.89 -4.24
N GLU A 341 -12.34 -32.74 -4.25
CA GLU A 341 -12.44 -34.15 -4.66
C GLU A 341 -13.44 -34.92 -3.80
N GLU A 342 -13.42 -34.73 -2.48
CA GLU A 342 -14.38 -35.31 -1.55
C GLU A 342 -15.81 -34.85 -1.85
N LYS A 343 -16.02 -33.54 -2.05
CA LYS A 343 -17.35 -32.98 -2.39
C LYS A 343 -17.87 -33.45 -3.73
N LEU A 344 -16.98 -33.80 -4.67
CA LEU A 344 -17.32 -34.40 -5.96
C LEU A 344 -17.54 -35.92 -5.89
N GLY A 345 -17.26 -36.56 -4.75
CA GLY A 345 -17.39 -38.00 -4.54
C GLY A 345 -16.17 -38.83 -4.96
N ASN A 346 -15.06 -38.19 -5.30
CA ASN A 346 -13.81 -38.83 -5.73
C ASN A 346 -12.92 -39.19 -4.53
N PHE A 347 -13.42 -40.04 -3.62
CA PHE A 347 -12.77 -40.32 -2.35
C PHE A 347 -11.36 -40.92 -2.47
N VAL A 348 -11.11 -41.76 -3.49
CA VAL A 348 -9.78 -42.36 -3.70
C VAL A 348 -8.73 -41.30 -4.05
N GLN A 349 -9.07 -40.38 -4.95
CA GLN A 349 -8.20 -39.27 -5.32
C GLN A 349 -7.98 -38.33 -4.13
N ALA A 350 -9.04 -38.02 -3.38
CA ALA A 350 -8.94 -37.21 -2.17
C ALA A 350 -7.94 -37.82 -1.16
N THR A 351 -8.00 -39.14 -0.94
CA THR A 351 -7.05 -39.82 -0.05
C THR A 351 -5.62 -39.77 -0.56
N GLU A 352 -5.40 -39.95 -1.86
CA GLU A 352 -4.06 -39.83 -2.48
C GLU A 352 -3.51 -38.40 -2.31
N THR A 353 -4.35 -37.39 -2.55
CA THR A 353 -3.99 -35.98 -2.36
C THR A 353 -3.65 -35.68 -0.90
N TYR A 354 -4.42 -36.18 0.07
CA TYR A 354 -4.09 -36.02 1.50
C TYR A 354 -2.77 -36.71 1.88
N ILE A 355 -2.51 -37.91 1.37
CA ILE A 355 -1.24 -38.62 1.59
C ILE A 355 -0.06 -37.80 1.02
N SER A 356 -0.23 -37.19 -0.15
CA SER A 356 0.81 -36.33 -0.74
C SER A 356 1.18 -35.14 0.15
N ILE A 357 0.24 -34.64 0.96
CA ILE A 357 0.51 -33.58 1.94
C ILE A 357 1.40 -34.10 3.07
N GLU A 358 1.12 -35.31 3.58
CA GLU A 358 1.95 -35.96 4.60
C GLU A 358 3.37 -36.22 4.08
N GLU A 359 3.50 -36.75 2.87
CA GLU A 359 4.80 -36.98 2.21
C GLU A 359 5.60 -35.68 2.03
N LEU A 360 4.94 -34.56 1.73
CA LEU A 360 5.61 -33.25 1.65
C LEU A 360 6.20 -32.80 2.99
N PHE A 361 5.58 -33.16 4.10
CA PHE A 361 6.11 -32.87 5.44
C PHE A 361 7.23 -33.82 5.85
N ASP A 362 7.14 -35.10 5.50
CA ASP A 362 8.15 -36.10 5.84
C ASP A 362 9.46 -35.90 5.06
N ASN A 363 9.38 -35.35 3.84
CA ASN A 363 10.53 -35.05 3.01
C ASN A 363 11.18 -33.68 3.30
N ASN A 364 10.58 -32.85 4.16
CA ASN A 364 10.98 -31.47 4.34
C ASN A 364 10.85 -31.04 5.81
N ASP A 365 11.85 -31.38 6.63
CA ASP A 365 11.88 -31.11 8.08
C ASP A 365 11.63 -29.63 8.41
N ASP A 366 12.07 -28.72 7.54
CA ASP A 366 11.88 -27.28 7.71
C ASP A 366 10.47 -26.81 7.33
N ALA A 367 9.71 -27.54 6.50
CA ALA A 367 8.38 -27.15 6.04
C ALA A 367 7.39 -26.96 7.19
N ARG A 368 7.48 -27.77 8.25
CA ARG A 368 6.65 -27.60 9.47
C ARG A 368 6.99 -26.31 10.20
N THR A 369 8.27 -25.95 10.26
CA THR A 369 8.71 -24.73 10.95
C THR A 369 8.44 -23.47 10.13
N GLU A 370 8.48 -23.56 8.80
CA GLU A 370 8.08 -22.48 7.90
C GLU A 370 6.57 -22.21 7.97
N LEU A 371 5.74 -23.25 7.97
CA LEU A 371 4.29 -23.12 8.10
C LEU A 371 3.87 -22.56 9.46
N ALA A 372 4.60 -22.88 10.53
CA ALA A 372 4.34 -22.36 11.88
C ALA A 372 4.72 -20.88 12.05
N LYS A 373 5.56 -20.34 11.15
CA LYS A 373 6.04 -18.94 11.17
C LYS A 373 5.29 -18.03 10.20
N SER A 374 4.53 -18.59 9.25
CA SER A 374 3.64 -17.85 8.34
C SER A 374 2.33 -17.49 9.01
#